data_AF-A0A7Y7NSR8-F1
#
_entry.id   AF-A0A7Y7NSR8-F1
#
_cell.length_a   1.000
_cell.length_b   1.000
_cell.length_c   1.000
_cell.angle_alpha   90.00
_cell.angle_beta   90.00
_cell.angle_gamma   90.00
#
_symmetry.space_group_name_H-M   'P 1'
#
loop_
_entity.id
_entity.type
_entity.pdbx_description
1 polymer ?
#
loop_
_entity_poly.entity_id
_entity_poly.type
_entity_poly.pdbx_seq_one_letter_code
_entity_poly.pdbx_strand_id
1 'polypeptide(L)'
;MQEEEKIINDLKNCNEDALQYLYENYRQQFIKWATYNYHIAVEEAEDIYSDTIIDVYQNIRTEKYVKQSNSSLKSYLFEVGKYKILNLINKKKLNDVHHQNIYHLNVDKRQDSPEVNQFSEDLAIKVKELMNLLDDKCKEVLTLYYFYNLSMEKIAEKMDFKNDDVSKNKKLKCLRRLQELTFERYEKADFF
;
A
#
# COMPACT_ATOMS: atom_id res chain seq x y z
N MET A 1 -18.69 8.39 18.42
CA MET A 1 -19.95 8.46 17.63
C MET A 1 -20.51 9.87 17.54
N GLN A 2 -20.74 10.59 18.65
CA GLN A 2 -21.32 11.96 18.61
C GLN A 2 -20.43 13.01 17.92
N GLU A 3 -19.11 12.93 18.08
CA GLU A 3 -18.15 13.91 17.53
C GLU A 3 -18.00 13.79 16.00
N GLU A 4 -18.04 12.57 15.48
CA GLU A 4 -17.96 12.30 14.03
C GLU A 4 -19.22 12.74 13.29
N GLU A 5 -20.40 12.56 13.89
CA GLU A 5 -21.67 13.05 13.33
C GLU A 5 -21.72 14.57 13.31
N LYS A 6 -21.15 15.22 14.32
CA LYS A 6 -20.98 16.68 14.34
C LYS A 6 -20.11 17.14 13.17
N ILE A 7 -18.93 16.53 12.97
CA ILE A 7 -18.02 16.86 11.86
C ILE A 7 -18.73 16.67 10.51
N ILE A 8 -19.47 15.58 10.32
CA ILE A 8 -20.22 15.35 9.07
C ILE A 8 -21.26 16.45 8.84
N ASN A 9 -22.00 16.86 9.87
CA ASN A 9 -22.98 17.94 9.77
C ASN A 9 -22.33 19.30 9.49
N ASP A 10 -21.19 19.59 10.12
CA ASP A 10 -20.43 20.82 9.88
C ASP A 10 -19.90 20.88 8.44
N LEU A 11 -19.43 19.76 7.90
CA LEU A 11 -19.02 19.63 6.49
C LEU A 11 -20.19 19.80 5.52
N LYS A 12 -21.40 19.31 5.86
CA LYS A 12 -22.61 19.55 5.05
C LYS A 12 -22.96 21.04 4.96
N ASN A 13 -22.70 21.80 6.02
CA ASN A 13 -23.00 23.24 6.10
C ASN A 13 -21.87 24.14 5.56
N CYS A 14 -20.91 23.59 4.80
CA CYS A 14 -19.76 24.32 4.25
C CYS A 14 -18.90 25.01 5.32
N ASN A 15 -18.76 24.41 6.51
CA ASN A 15 -17.84 24.94 7.52
C ASN A 15 -16.39 24.65 7.12
N GLU A 16 -15.64 25.70 6.76
CA GLU A 16 -14.24 25.60 6.35
C GLU A 16 -13.34 25.07 7.48
N ASP A 17 -13.64 25.40 8.74
CA ASP A 17 -12.86 24.93 9.90
C ASP A 17 -12.97 23.41 10.07
N ALA A 18 -14.15 22.85 9.77
CA ALA A 18 -14.37 21.41 9.84
C ALA A 18 -13.60 20.66 8.74
N LEU A 19 -13.49 21.27 7.55
CA LEU A 19 -12.70 20.72 6.45
C LEU A 19 -11.20 20.79 6.75
N GLN A 20 -10.72 21.92 7.28
CA GLN A 20 -9.33 22.09 7.70
C GLN A 20 -8.96 21.07 8.79
N TYR A 21 -9.80 20.92 9.80
CA TYR A 21 -9.62 19.92 10.86
C TYR A 21 -9.55 18.49 10.28
N LEU A 22 -10.45 18.14 9.36
CA LEU A 22 -10.45 16.83 8.71
C LEU A 22 -9.14 16.60 7.93
N TYR A 23 -8.71 17.62 7.18
CA TYR A 23 -7.49 17.58 6.38
C TYR A 23 -6.27 17.33 7.28
N GLU A 24 -6.09 18.11 8.34
CA GLU A 24 -4.91 17.99 9.21
C GLU A 24 -4.84 16.66 9.96
N ASN A 25 -5.98 16.16 10.46
CA ASN A 25 -6.00 14.96 11.30
C ASN A 25 -5.69 13.67 10.56
N TYR A 26 -6.09 13.57 9.29
CA TYR A 26 -5.95 12.33 8.53
C TYR A 26 -4.79 12.34 7.54
N ARG A 27 -4.20 13.51 7.23
CA ARG A 27 -3.12 13.64 6.24
C ARG A 27 -1.94 12.73 6.54
N GLN A 28 -1.34 12.88 7.71
CA GLN A 28 -0.13 12.13 8.05
C GLN A 28 -0.39 10.62 8.09
N GLN A 29 -1.56 10.22 8.58
CA GLN A 29 -1.97 8.81 8.66
C GLN A 29 -2.20 8.23 7.27
N PHE A 30 -2.82 8.98 6.37
CA PHE A 30 -3.08 8.58 4.99
C PHE A 30 -1.77 8.43 4.22
N ILE A 31 -0.87 9.42 4.29
CA ILE A 31 0.42 9.39 3.60
C ILE A 31 1.22 8.17 4.05
N LYS A 32 1.39 7.97 5.37
CA LYS A 32 2.09 6.80 5.92
C LYS A 32 1.46 5.49 5.44
N TRP A 33 0.14 5.39 5.46
CA TRP A 33 -0.57 4.21 4.98
C TRP A 33 -0.36 3.98 3.48
N ALA A 34 -0.43 5.03 2.67
CA ALA A 34 -0.31 4.96 1.22
C ALA A 34 1.12 4.56 0.79
N THR A 35 2.14 5.19 1.36
CA THR A 35 3.55 4.89 1.06
C THR A 35 3.94 3.49 1.56
N TYR A 36 3.49 3.10 2.75
CA TYR A 36 3.79 1.78 3.32
C TYR A 36 3.11 0.63 2.56
N ASN A 37 1.82 0.75 2.22
CA ASN A 37 1.05 -0.35 1.64
C ASN A 37 1.11 -0.43 0.11
N TYR A 38 1.39 0.69 -0.57
CA TYR A 38 1.35 0.77 -2.03
C TYR A 38 2.67 1.25 -2.66
N HIS A 39 3.67 1.61 -1.85
CA HIS A 39 5.01 1.99 -2.30
C HIS A 39 5.03 3.13 -3.34
N ILE A 40 4.08 4.07 -3.22
CA ILE A 40 4.09 5.32 -3.99
C ILE A 40 4.98 6.36 -3.31
N ALA A 41 5.43 7.35 -4.08
CA ALA A 41 6.23 8.44 -3.52
C ALA A 41 5.39 9.29 -2.55
N VAL A 42 6.06 9.99 -1.62
CA VAL A 42 5.39 10.84 -0.62
C VAL A 42 4.60 11.94 -1.32
N GLU A 43 5.20 12.58 -2.31
CA GLU A 43 4.61 13.66 -3.11
C GLU A 43 3.32 13.18 -3.80
N GLU A 44 3.34 11.97 -4.37
CA GLU A 44 2.15 11.38 -5.00
C GLU A 44 1.05 11.05 -3.99
N ALA A 45 1.43 10.61 -2.79
CA ALA A 45 0.49 10.37 -1.71
C ALA A 45 -0.14 11.68 -1.21
N GLU A 46 0.61 12.78 -1.19
CA GLU A 46 0.12 14.12 -0.83
C GLU A 46 -0.86 14.68 -1.87
N ASP A 47 -0.55 14.53 -3.15
CA ASP A 47 -1.44 14.90 -4.25
C ASP A 47 -2.74 14.10 -4.20
N ILE A 48 -2.64 12.77 -4.07
CA ILE A 48 -3.80 11.90 -3.96
C ILE A 48 -4.62 12.24 -2.72
N TYR A 49 -4.00 12.55 -1.59
CA TYR A 49 -4.72 12.91 -0.38
C TYR A 49 -5.55 14.18 -0.57
N SER A 50 -4.96 15.20 -1.20
CA SER A 50 -5.63 16.47 -1.49
C SER A 50 -6.89 16.25 -2.34
N ASP A 51 -6.75 15.48 -3.43
CA ASP A 51 -7.88 15.08 -4.28
C ASP A 51 -8.93 14.25 -3.52
N THR A 52 -8.49 13.35 -2.64
CA THR A 52 -9.36 12.47 -1.86
C THR A 52 -10.22 13.28 -0.89
N ILE A 53 -9.63 14.24 -0.19
CA ILE A 53 -10.35 15.11 0.74
C ILE A 53 -11.45 15.90 0.02
N ILE A 54 -11.14 16.42 -1.17
CA ILE A 54 -12.10 17.20 -1.97
C ILE A 54 -13.28 16.31 -2.38
N ASP A 55 -13.01 15.09 -2.86
CA ASP A 55 -14.07 14.14 -3.26
C ASP A 55 -14.94 13.73 -2.07
N VAL A 56 -14.33 13.45 -0.92
CA VAL A 56 -15.05 13.09 0.32
C VAL A 56 -15.96 14.26 0.75
N TYR A 57 -15.43 15.48 0.76
CA TYR A 57 -16.21 16.67 1.08
C TYR A 57 -17.39 16.85 0.13
N GLN A 58 -17.17 16.71 -1.18
CA GLN A 58 -18.24 16.79 -2.19
C GLN A 58 -19.29 15.69 -2.01
N ASN A 59 -18.88 14.46 -1.71
CA ASN A 59 -19.79 13.35 -1.49
C ASN A 59 -20.65 13.53 -0.23
N ILE A 60 -20.09 14.11 0.83
CA ILE A 60 -20.85 14.47 2.04
C ILE A 60 -21.85 15.58 1.72
N ARG A 61 -21.42 16.64 1.02
CA ARG A 61 -22.27 17.79 0.67
C ARG A 61 -23.42 17.42 -0.28
N THR A 62 -23.18 16.50 -1.20
CA THR A 62 -24.19 16.03 -2.19
C THR A 62 -25.00 14.85 -1.68
N GLU A 63 -24.89 14.51 -0.39
CA GLU A 63 -25.59 13.40 0.26
C GLU A 63 -25.33 12.01 -0.38
N LYS A 64 -24.26 11.87 -1.15
CA LYS A 64 -23.79 10.60 -1.70
C LYS A 64 -23.08 9.74 -0.65
N TYR A 65 -22.57 10.35 0.40
CA TYR A 65 -22.00 9.64 1.54
C TYR A 65 -23.12 9.01 2.38
N VAL A 66 -23.12 7.68 2.43
CA VAL A 66 -24.01 6.89 3.30
C VAL A 66 -23.15 6.23 4.37
N LYS A 67 -23.27 6.71 5.62
CA LYS A 67 -22.59 6.12 6.77
C LYS A 67 -23.12 4.69 6.98
N GLN A 68 -22.27 3.69 6.78
CA GLN A 68 -22.61 2.32 7.15
C GLN A 68 -22.34 2.11 8.65
N SER A 69 -23.11 1.22 9.29
CA SER A 69 -23.09 1.01 10.74
C SER A 69 -21.70 0.65 11.31
N ASN A 70 -20.78 0.15 10.46
CA ASN A 70 -19.44 -0.27 10.85
C ASN A 70 -18.30 0.53 10.14
N SER A 71 -18.62 1.60 9.41
CA SER A 71 -17.62 2.38 8.67
C SER A 71 -17.46 3.78 9.28
N SER A 72 -16.23 4.13 9.64
CA SER A 72 -15.89 5.51 10.02
C SER A 72 -15.67 6.39 8.79
N LEU A 73 -15.79 7.71 8.94
CA LEU A 73 -15.42 8.72 7.96
C LEU A 73 -13.96 8.58 7.52
N LYS A 74 -13.08 8.22 8.46
CA LYS A 74 -11.68 7.88 8.16
C LYS A 74 -11.58 6.67 7.23
N SER A 75 -12.32 5.59 7.52
CA SER A 75 -12.34 4.38 6.68
C SER A 75 -12.83 4.71 5.28
N TYR A 76 -13.90 5.50 5.16
CA TYR A 76 -14.43 5.96 3.88
C TYR A 76 -13.41 6.80 3.09
N LEU A 77 -12.72 7.74 3.75
CA LEU A 77 -11.66 8.55 3.15
C LEU A 77 -10.54 7.67 2.59
N PHE A 78 -10.11 6.66 3.36
CA PHE A 78 -9.05 5.74 2.94
C PHE A 78 -9.49 4.86 1.77
N GLU A 79 -10.76 4.45 1.70
CA GLU A 79 -11.31 3.73 0.56
C GLU A 79 -11.33 4.58 -0.72
N VAL A 80 -11.81 5.82 -0.65
CA VAL A 80 -11.79 6.74 -1.80
C VAL A 80 -10.36 6.94 -2.31
N GLY A 81 -9.43 7.21 -1.39
CA GLY A 81 -8.01 7.37 -1.74
C GLY A 81 -7.38 6.10 -2.30
N LYS A 82 -7.75 4.91 -1.79
CA LYS A 82 -7.31 3.62 -2.34
C LYS A 82 -7.60 3.50 -3.83
N TYR A 83 -8.82 3.84 -4.26
CA TYR A 83 -9.19 3.77 -5.67
C TYR A 83 -8.30 4.68 -6.53
N LYS A 84 -7.98 5.89 -6.05
CA LYS A 84 -7.07 6.81 -6.74
C LYS A 84 -5.63 6.28 -6.82
N ILE A 85 -5.10 5.71 -5.73
CA ILE A 85 -3.78 5.07 -5.70
C ILE A 85 -3.71 3.94 -6.74
N LEU A 86 -4.71 3.06 -6.76
CA LEU A 86 -4.76 1.94 -7.70
C LEU A 86 -4.82 2.44 -9.16
N ASN A 87 -5.55 3.51 -9.43
CA ASN A 87 -5.60 4.14 -10.75
C ASN A 87 -4.25 4.74 -11.15
N LEU A 88 -3.54 5.41 -10.23
CA LEU A 88 -2.19 5.92 -10.48
C LEU A 88 -1.24 4.77 -10.85
N ILE A 89 -1.24 3.69 -10.07
CA ILE A 89 -0.39 2.52 -10.31
C ILE A 89 -0.71 1.89 -11.68
N ASN A 90 -1.98 1.75 -12.03
CA ASN A 90 -2.38 1.21 -13.32
C ASN A 90 -1.95 2.11 -14.49
N LYS A 91 -2.06 3.44 -14.34
CA LYS A 91 -1.58 4.40 -15.35
C LYS A 91 -0.06 4.31 -15.54
N LYS A 92 0.71 4.23 -14.45
CA LYS A 92 2.16 4.04 -14.51
C LYS A 92 2.53 2.75 -15.24
N LYS A 93 1.84 1.64 -14.93
CA LYS A 93 2.04 0.36 -15.62
C LYS A 93 1.76 0.44 -17.12
N LEU A 94 0.70 1.14 -17.53
CA LEU A 94 0.40 1.34 -18.96
C LEU A 94 1.46 2.22 -19.66
N ASN A 95 1.95 3.25 -18.97
CA ASN A 95 3.01 4.11 -19.48
C ASN A 95 4.34 3.38 -19.58
N ASP A 96 4.69 2.52 -18.63
CA ASP A 96 5.90 1.68 -18.66
C ASP A 96 5.87 0.67 -19.82
N VAL A 97 4.71 0.07 -20.12
CA VAL A 97 4.54 -0.81 -21.30
C VAL A 97 4.76 -0.05 -22.61
N HIS A 98 4.39 1.24 -22.66
CA HIS A 98 4.67 2.10 -23.81
C HIS A 98 6.12 2.66 -23.85
N HIS A 99 6.79 2.75 -22.70
CA HIS A 99 8.15 3.32 -22.58
C HIS A 99 9.27 2.26 -22.55
N GLN A 100 8.97 0.96 -22.67
CA GLN A 100 9.97 -0.11 -22.71
C GLN A 100 10.99 -0.04 -23.87
N ASN A 101 10.93 0.97 -24.75
CA ASN A 101 12.00 1.25 -25.71
C ASN A 101 13.00 2.32 -25.29
N ILE A 102 12.79 3.07 -24.20
CA ILE A 102 13.62 4.25 -23.93
C ILE A 102 13.86 4.44 -22.41
N TYR A 103 15.09 4.08 -22.01
CA TYR A 103 15.86 4.45 -20.83
C TYR A 103 15.83 3.61 -19.54
N HIS A 104 17.05 3.11 -19.28
CA HIS A 104 17.63 2.58 -18.06
C HIS A 104 17.38 3.41 -16.78
N LEU A 105 17.19 2.66 -15.70
CA LEU A 105 17.69 2.88 -14.34
C LEU A 105 17.95 4.34 -13.93
N ASN A 106 17.03 4.91 -13.15
CA ASN A 106 17.36 5.92 -12.16
C ASN A 106 16.87 5.45 -10.79
N VAL A 107 17.82 5.00 -9.97
CA VAL A 107 17.66 4.82 -8.53
C VAL A 107 17.76 6.22 -7.93
N ASP A 108 16.61 6.84 -7.61
CA ASP A 108 16.59 8.13 -6.94
C ASP A 108 16.75 7.91 -5.43
N LYS A 109 17.91 8.33 -4.90
CA LYS A 109 18.24 8.41 -3.48
C LYS A 109 17.63 9.69 -2.88
N ARG A 110 16.57 9.59 -2.07
CA ARG A 110 16.06 10.66 -1.17
C ARG A 110 15.27 9.96 -0.03
N GLN A 111 15.40 10.17 1.27
CA GLN A 111 16.07 11.13 2.16
C GLN A 111 16.54 10.42 3.45
N ASP A 112 17.61 10.96 4.04
CA ASP A 112 18.40 10.44 5.15
C ASP A 112 17.77 10.61 6.55
N SER A 113 17.72 9.52 7.32
CA SER A 113 17.98 9.58 8.78
C SER A 113 18.83 8.36 9.20
N PRO A 114 19.90 8.54 10.01
CA PRO A 114 20.87 7.46 10.30
C PRO A 114 20.27 6.25 11.05
N GLU A 115 19.33 6.50 11.95
CA GLU A 115 18.70 5.45 12.78
C GLU A 115 17.65 4.63 12.00
N VAL A 116 16.96 5.24 11.03
CA VAL A 116 15.99 4.53 10.17
C VAL A 116 16.72 3.71 9.12
N ASN A 117 17.88 4.18 8.62
CA ASN A 117 18.69 3.44 7.65
C ASN A 117 19.28 2.16 8.26
N GLN A 118 19.86 2.19 9.46
CA GLN A 118 20.39 0.97 10.10
C GLN A 118 19.29 -0.06 10.40
N PHE A 119 18.15 0.37 10.91
CA PHE A 119 17.02 -0.53 11.16
C PHE A 119 16.46 -1.13 9.86
N SER A 120 16.42 -0.35 8.79
CA SER A 120 15.98 -0.82 7.46
C SER A 120 16.98 -1.80 6.82
N GLU A 121 18.29 -1.59 7.02
CA GLU A 121 19.35 -2.47 6.54
C GLU A 121 19.34 -3.79 7.31
N ASP A 122 19.22 -3.75 8.65
CA ASP A 122 19.11 -4.94 9.49
C ASP A 122 17.87 -5.77 9.16
N LEU A 123 16.72 -5.12 8.95
CA LEU A 123 15.50 -5.81 8.53
C LEU A 123 15.66 -6.44 7.14
N ALA A 124 16.28 -5.73 6.20
CA ALA A 124 16.54 -6.25 4.85
C ALA A 124 17.48 -7.46 4.88
N ILE A 125 18.49 -7.45 5.75
CA ILE A 125 19.39 -8.58 5.97
C ILE A 125 18.61 -9.77 6.54
N LYS A 126 17.82 -9.57 7.61
CA LYS A 126 16.98 -10.61 8.22
C LYS A 126 16.01 -11.24 7.22
N VAL A 127 15.33 -10.42 6.40
CA VAL A 127 14.42 -10.91 5.34
C VAL A 127 15.18 -11.68 4.27
N LYS A 128 16.37 -11.22 3.86
CA LYS A 128 17.22 -11.92 2.88
C LYS A 128 17.67 -13.27 3.40
N GLU A 129 18.05 -13.37 4.67
CA GLU A 129 18.42 -14.63 5.32
C GLU A 129 17.24 -15.60 5.35
N LEU A 130 16.06 -15.14 5.78
CA LEU A 130 14.84 -15.95 5.78
C LEU A 130 14.46 -16.44 4.37
N MET A 131 14.58 -15.58 3.36
CA MET A 131 14.33 -15.94 1.95
C MET A 131 15.31 -16.97 1.41
N ASN A 132 16.54 -17.05 1.93
CA ASN A 132 17.53 -18.06 1.55
C ASN A 132 17.27 -19.44 2.17
N LEU A 133 16.38 -19.54 3.16
CA LEU A 133 16.00 -20.82 3.79
C LEU A 133 14.81 -21.49 3.10
N LEU A 134 14.11 -20.76 2.23
CA LEU A 134 13.03 -21.30 1.43
C LEU A 134 13.59 -22.17 0.31
N ASP A 135 12.81 -23.16 -0.15
CA ASP A 135 13.12 -23.86 -1.39
C ASP A 135 13.11 -22.89 -2.57
N ASP A 136 13.94 -23.17 -3.58
CA ASP A 136 14.13 -22.32 -4.76
C ASP A 136 12.81 -21.92 -5.41
N LYS A 137 11.85 -22.86 -5.51
CA LYS A 137 10.52 -22.59 -6.06
C LYS A 137 9.71 -21.62 -5.21
N CYS A 138 9.82 -21.68 -3.88
CA CYS A 138 9.13 -20.73 -3.01
C CYS A 138 9.78 -19.36 -3.02
N LYS A 139 11.11 -19.31 -2.99
CA LYS A 139 11.85 -18.07 -3.16
C LYS A 139 11.46 -17.39 -4.46
N GLU A 140 11.48 -18.12 -5.57
CA GLU A 140 11.14 -17.60 -6.89
C GLU A 140 9.70 -17.10 -6.98
N VAL A 141 8.70 -17.86 -6.50
CA VAL A 141 7.30 -17.40 -6.49
C VAL A 141 7.11 -16.11 -5.69
N LEU A 142 7.72 -16.02 -4.50
CA LEU A 142 7.64 -14.82 -3.69
C LEU A 142 8.41 -13.65 -4.33
N THR A 143 9.55 -13.91 -4.96
CA THR A 143 10.32 -12.90 -5.69
C THR A 143 9.53 -12.35 -6.88
N LEU A 144 8.97 -13.22 -7.72
CA LEU A 144 8.16 -12.84 -8.87
C LEU A 144 6.93 -12.04 -8.48
N TYR A 145 6.32 -12.35 -7.33
CA TYR A 145 5.14 -11.63 -6.85
C TYR A 145 5.49 -10.32 -6.15
N TYR A 146 6.34 -10.34 -5.12
CA TYR A 146 6.58 -9.16 -4.27
C TYR A 146 7.60 -8.18 -4.84
N PHE A 147 8.59 -8.66 -5.60
CA PHE A 147 9.67 -7.80 -6.13
C PHE A 147 9.44 -7.44 -7.60
N TYR A 148 8.90 -8.38 -8.40
CA TYR A 148 8.60 -8.13 -9.82
C TYR A 148 7.12 -7.83 -10.11
N ASN A 149 6.25 -7.88 -9.09
CA ASN A 149 4.82 -7.52 -9.18
C ASN A 149 4.06 -8.23 -10.32
N LEU A 150 4.42 -9.47 -10.63
CA LEU A 150 3.77 -10.26 -11.68
C LEU A 150 2.39 -10.76 -11.23
N SER A 151 1.45 -10.85 -12.18
CA SER A 151 0.14 -11.47 -11.94
C SER A 151 0.29 -12.97 -11.71
N MET A 152 -0.69 -13.60 -11.05
CA MET A 152 -0.66 -15.05 -10.78
C MET A 152 -0.67 -15.88 -12.07
N GLU A 153 -1.25 -15.35 -13.14
CA GLU A 153 -1.24 -15.93 -14.49
C GLU A 153 0.18 -15.92 -15.07
N LYS A 154 0.86 -14.76 -15.06
CA LYS A 154 2.24 -14.64 -15.55
C LYS A 154 3.22 -15.46 -14.71
N ILE A 155 2.98 -15.55 -13.40
CA ILE A 155 3.75 -16.44 -12.52
C ILE A 155 3.48 -17.90 -12.89
N ALA A 156 2.24 -18.27 -13.22
CA ALA A 156 1.93 -19.63 -13.64
C ALA A 156 2.70 -19.98 -14.92
N GLU A 157 2.67 -19.10 -15.92
CA GLU A 157 3.42 -19.28 -17.16
C GLU A 157 4.92 -19.40 -16.93
N LYS A 158 5.50 -18.51 -16.12
CA LYS A 158 6.95 -18.49 -15.87
C LYS A 158 7.43 -19.66 -15.02
N MET A 159 6.60 -20.15 -14.10
CA MET A 159 6.90 -21.28 -13.21
C MET A 159 6.45 -22.63 -13.77
N ASP A 160 5.89 -22.66 -14.99
CA ASP A 160 5.27 -23.84 -15.61
C ASP A 160 4.20 -24.50 -14.70
N PHE A 161 3.37 -23.66 -14.06
CA PHE A 161 2.21 -24.12 -13.31
C PHE A 161 0.98 -24.22 -14.20
N LYS A 162 0.12 -25.19 -13.87
CA LYS A 162 -1.08 -25.53 -14.65
C LYS A 162 -2.05 -24.35 -14.83
N ASN A 163 -2.18 -23.49 -13.83
CA ASN A 163 -3.03 -22.30 -13.84
C ASN A 163 -2.66 -21.33 -12.71
N ASP A 164 -3.30 -20.16 -12.70
CA ASP A 164 -3.11 -19.10 -11.71
C ASP A 164 -3.54 -19.52 -10.29
N ASP A 165 -4.50 -20.43 -10.14
CA ASP A 165 -4.89 -20.96 -8.83
C ASP A 165 -3.78 -21.81 -8.18
N VAL A 166 -2.99 -22.54 -8.98
CA VAL A 166 -1.79 -23.23 -8.49
C VAL A 166 -0.75 -22.20 -8.03
N SER A 167 -0.56 -21.10 -8.77
CA SER A 167 0.33 -20.00 -8.35
C SER A 167 -0.13 -19.35 -7.04
N LYS A 168 -1.41 -19.05 -6.89
CA LYS A 168 -2.00 -18.47 -5.67
C LYS A 168 -1.76 -19.39 -4.46
N ASN A 169 -2.05 -20.67 -4.62
CA ASN A 169 -1.88 -21.66 -3.57
C ASN A 169 -0.40 -21.87 -3.21
N LYS A 170 0.50 -21.92 -4.20
CA LYS A 170 1.94 -22.04 -3.96
C LYS A 170 2.44 -20.79 -3.23
N LYS A 171 2.08 -19.58 -3.68
CA LYS A 171 2.41 -18.32 -2.98
C LYS A 171 1.96 -18.34 -1.52
N LEU A 172 0.71 -18.73 -1.26
CA LEU A 172 0.17 -18.78 0.10
C LEU A 172 0.96 -19.75 0.99
N LYS A 173 1.29 -20.94 0.48
CA LYS A 173 2.11 -21.93 1.21
C LYS A 173 3.52 -21.40 1.49
N CYS A 174 4.16 -20.80 0.50
CA CYS A 174 5.50 -20.23 0.65
C CYS A 174 5.53 -19.07 1.64
N LEU A 175 4.51 -18.20 1.64
CA LEU A 175 4.39 -17.11 2.59
C LEU A 175 4.18 -17.62 4.02
N ARG A 176 3.35 -18.66 4.20
CA ARG A 176 3.20 -19.30 5.52
C ARG A 176 4.51 -19.90 6.01
N ARG A 177 5.25 -20.58 5.13
CA ARG A 177 6.57 -21.13 5.50
C ARG A 177 7.55 -20.02 5.90
N LEU A 178 7.54 -18.90 5.18
CA LEU A 178 8.37 -17.75 5.54
C LEU A 178 7.97 -17.19 6.92
N GLN A 179 6.67 -17.10 7.22
CA GLN A 179 6.18 -16.67 8.54
C GLN A 179 6.61 -17.62 9.66
N GLU A 180 6.50 -18.94 9.45
CA GLU A 180 6.99 -19.94 10.41
C GLU A 180 8.48 -19.74 10.71
N LEU A 181 9.31 -19.60 9.66
CA LEU A 181 10.75 -19.34 9.80
C LEU A 181 11.04 -18.03 10.55
N THR A 182 10.19 -17.00 10.36
CA THR A 182 10.29 -15.75 11.13
C THR A 182 10.07 -16.02 12.62
N PHE A 183 9.01 -16.74 12.99
CA PHE A 183 8.70 -17.04 14.40
C PHE A 183 9.67 -18.05 15.04
N GLU A 184 10.33 -18.91 14.26
CA GLU A 184 11.35 -19.84 14.74
C GLU A 184 12.66 -19.13 15.13
N ARG A 185 12.96 -17.96 14.53
CA ARG A 185 14.27 -17.30 14.65
C ARG A 185 14.27 -15.93 15.30
N TYR A 186 13.10 -15.30 15.39
CA TYR A 186 13.00 -13.93 15.87
C TYR A 186 11.75 -13.78 16.74
N GLU A 187 11.91 -13.03 17.83
CA GLU A 187 10.80 -12.58 18.66
C GLU A 187 10.19 -11.29 18.08
N LYS A 188 8.98 -10.93 18.50
CA LYS A 188 8.36 -9.67 18.06
C LYS A 188 9.25 -8.46 18.36
N ALA A 189 10.01 -8.50 19.45
CA ALA A 189 10.93 -7.43 19.84
C ALA A 189 12.11 -7.25 18.88
N ASP A 190 12.43 -8.24 18.04
CA ASP A 190 13.52 -8.12 17.04
C ASP A 190 13.13 -7.29 15.81
N PHE A 191 11.86 -6.87 15.73
CA PHE A 191 11.28 -6.11 14.62
C PHE A 191 10.71 -4.74 15.04
N PHE A 192 10.94 -4.30 16.29
CA PHE A 192 10.50 -3.00 16.83
C PHE A 192 11.61 -2.38 17.67
#